data_AF-A0A4Q7AHW5-F1
#
_entry.id   AF-A0A4Q7AHW5-F1
#
_cell.length_a   1.000
_cell.length_b   1.000
_cell.length_c   1.000
_cell.angle_alpha   90.00
_cell.angle_beta   90.00
_cell.angle_gamma   90.00
#
_symmetry.space_group_name_H-M   'P 1'
#
loop_
_entity.id
_entity.type
_entity.pdbx_description
1 polymer ?
#
loop_
_entity_poly.entity_id
_entity_poly.type
_entity_poly.pdbx_seq_one_letter_code
_entity_poly.pdbx_strand_id
1 'polypeptide(L)'
;MQYPKMLYIGTTKSHKHEIAQNVDHEAELRDLGFVDFGELEDEVNQVSGGVLGSASSKDFKNAFVPIEQFDAVSEELVLKELQFNVAQTERDQFKEDLDKALEEIQQLQQVIDSFKTEQKNVEPVTAETDYNSLTTPQLQKFLDEKGITYLKRDNKDTLISLLENAGK
;
A
#
# COMPACT_ATOMS: atom_id res chain seq x y z
N MET A 1 -19.56 -11.63 26.54
CA MET A 1 -18.71 -12.12 25.44
C MET A 1 -17.55 -12.87 26.07
N GLN A 2 -17.32 -14.12 25.68
CA GLN A 2 -16.30 -14.98 26.28
C GLN A 2 -15.19 -15.16 25.24
N TYR A 3 -14.28 -14.19 25.22
CA TYR A 3 -13.00 -14.28 24.51
C TYR A 3 -11.90 -14.44 25.56
N PRO A 4 -10.80 -15.15 25.24
CA PRO A 4 -10.49 -15.78 23.95
C PRO A 4 -11.31 -17.05 23.65
N LYS A 5 -11.56 -17.32 22.36
CA LYS A 5 -12.12 -18.59 21.86
C LYS A 5 -11.09 -19.35 21.05
N MET A 6 -11.07 -20.67 21.16
CA MET A 6 -10.16 -21.53 20.39
C MET A 6 -10.95 -22.29 19.33
N LEU A 7 -10.60 -22.07 18.07
CA LEU A 7 -11.20 -22.72 16.91
C LEU A 7 -10.19 -23.66 16.26
N TYR A 8 -10.68 -24.59 15.44
CA TYR A 8 -9.93 -25.71 14.91
C TYR A 8 -10.22 -25.96 13.44
N ILE A 9 -9.22 -26.45 12.71
CA ILE A 9 -9.38 -26.91 11.32
C ILE A 9 -8.68 -28.26 11.14
N GLY A 10 -9.33 -29.18 10.43
CA GLY A 10 -8.84 -30.54 10.20
C GLY A 10 -9.81 -31.60 10.73
N THR A 11 -9.28 -32.69 11.28
CA THR A 11 -10.06 -33.80 11.86
C THR A 11 -9.87 -33.89 13.37
N THR A 12 -10.70 -34.68 14.04
CA THR A 12 -10.58 -34.89 15.50
C THR A 12 -9.22 -35.45 15.93
N LYS A 13 -8.47 -36.15 15.06
CA LYS A 13 -7.10 -36.65 15.35
C LYS A 13 -5.97 -35.74 14.85
N SER A 14 -6.16 -35.06 13.72
CA SER A 14 -5.15 -34.17 13.14
C SER A 14 -5.80 -32.82 12.87
N HIS A 15 -5.66 -31.91 13.83
CA HIS A 15 -6.18 -30.56 13.75
C HIS A 15 -5.08 -29.53 14.02
N LYS A 16 -5.27 -28.35 13.46
CA LYS A 16 -4.59 -27.13 13.87
C LYS A 16 -5.59 -26.26 14.63
N HIS A 17 -5.10 -25.47 15.59
CA HIS A 17 -5.93 -24.57 16.37
C HIS A 17 -5.49 -23.11 16.22
N GLU A 18 -6.44 -22.19 16.34
CA GLU A 18 -6.19 -20.76 16.39
C GLU A 18 -7.09 -20.08 17.43
N ILE A 19 -6.59 -19.00 18.04
CA ILE A 19 -7.27 -18.33 19.14
C ILE A 19 -7.86 -17.00 18.66
N ALA A 20 -9.19 -16.95 18.56
CA ALA A 20 -9.93 -15.73 18.31
C ALA A 20 -9.89 -14.82 19.55
N GLN A 21 -9.44 -13.59 19.37
CA GLN A 21 -9.29 -12.60 20.45
C GLN A 21 -10.53 -11.68 20.58
N ASN A 22 -11.33 -11.56 19.53
CA ASN A 22 -12.53 -10.74 19.48
C ASN A 22 -13.53 -11.35 18.45
N VAL A 23 -14.71 -10.74 18.34
CA VAL A 23 -15.79 -11.19 17.45
C VAL A 23 -15.38 -11.14 15.99
N ASP A 24 -14.68 -10.08 15.58
CA ASP A 24 -14.29 -9.87 14.18
C ASP A 24 -13.27 -10.94 13.75
N HIS A 25 -12.28 -11.24 14.60
CA HIS A 25 -11.28 -12.29 14.35
C HIS A 25 -11.92 -13.69 14.35
N GLU A 26 -12.96 -13.93 15.16
CA GLU A 26 -13.73 -15.18 15.10
C GLU A 26 -14.42 -15.35 13.74
N ALA A 27 -15.02 -14.28 13.20
CA ALA A 27 -15.69 -14.32 11.91
C ALA A 27 -14.71 -14.63 10.76
N GLU A 28 -13.54 -13.99 10.77
CA GLU A 28 -12.46 -14.26 9.80
C GLU A 28 -12.01 -15.73 9.85
N LEU A 29 -11.83 -16.29 11.05
CA LEU A 29 -11.44 -17.69 11.22
C LEU A 29 -12.54 -18.66 10.75
N ARG A 30 -13.82 -18.35 10.98
CA ARG A 30 -14.91 -19.17 10.46
C ARG A 30 -15.02 -19.13 8.94
N ASP A 31 -14.75 -17.98 8.31
CA ASP A 31 -14.69 -17.86 6.85
C ASP A 31 -13.51 -18.67 6.25
N LEU A 32 -12.41 -18.81 7.01
CA LEU A 32 -11.28 -19.68 6.68
C LEU A 32 -11.57 -21.18 6.95
N GLY A 33 -12.75 -21.52 7.48
CA GLY A 33 -13.16 -22.90 7.75
C GLY A 33 -12.76 -23.43 9.12
N PHE A 34 -12.34 -22.57 10.06
CA PHE A 34 -12.15 -22.99 11.44
C PHE A 34 -13.51 -23.12 12.15
N VAL A 35 -13.64 -24.19 12.93
CA VAL A 35 -14.87 -24.58 13.65
C VAL A 35 -14.58 -24.88 15.11
N ASP A 36 -15.62 -25.04 15.92
CA ASP A 36 -15.43 -25.51 17.30
C ASP A 36 -14.94 -26.97 17.31
N PHE A 37 -14.21 -27.39 18.35
CA PHE A 37 -13.66 -28.76 18.39
C PHE A 37 -14.73 -29.86 18.21
N GLY A 38 -15.96 -29.63 18.71
CA GLY A 38 -17.07 -30.57 18.57
C GLY A 38 -17.73 -30.59 17.18
N GLU A 39 -17.36 -29.65 16.31
CA GLU A 39 -17.83 -29.57 14.92
C GLU A 39 -16.80 -30.16 13.95
N LEU A 40 -15.61 -30.54 14.42
CA LEU A 40 -14.61 -31.21 13.60
C LEU A 40 -15.15 -32.56 13.11
N GLU A 41 -14.87 -32.87 11.85
CA GLU A 41 -15.21 -34.16 11.30
C GLU A 41 -14.43 -35.26 12.05
N ASP A 42 -15.17 -36.24 12.55
CA ASP A 42 -14.56 -37.46 13.04
C ASP A 42 -13.87 -38.15 11.88
N GLU A 43 -12.58 -38.41 12.06
CA GLU A 43 -11.86 -39.26 11.12
C GLU A 43 -12.47 -40.66 11.24
N VAL A 44 -13.43 -40.96 10.36
CA VAL A 44 -13.98 -42.30 10.19
C VAL A 44 -12.82 -43.19 9.79
N ASN A 45 -12.18 -43.77 10.80
CA ASN A 45 -11.43 -44.99 10.67
C ASN A 45 -12.36 -45.95 9.94
N GLN A 46 -12.11 -46.18 8.65
CA GLN A 46 -12.57 -47.38 7.99
C GLN A 46 -11.94 -48.55 8.74
N VAL A 47 -12.59 -48.95 9.83
CA VAL A 47 -12.43 -50.27 10.39
C VAL A 47 -12.92 -51.19 9.28
N SER A 48 -11.97 -51.77 8.55
CA SER A 48 -12.18 -52.93 7.69
C SER A 48 -12.68 -54.09 8.55
N GLY A 49 -13.95 -54.00 8.93
CA GLY A 49 -14.71 -54.96 9.71
C GLY A 49 -15.94 -55.34 8.92
N GLY A 50 -15.75 -56.24 7.95
CA GLY A 50 -16.78 -57.14 7.42
C GLY A 50 -18.11 -56.54 6.97
N VAL A 51 -18.19 -56.12 5.71
CA VAL A 51 -19.35 -56.41 4.87
C VAL A 51 -18.81 -56.89 3.53
N LEU A 52 -18.96 -58.19 3.25
CA LEU A 52 -18.78 -58.78 1.93
C LEU A 52 -19.97 -58.34 1.05
N GLY A 53 -20.04 -57.04 0.77
CA GLY A 53 -20.86 -56.48 -0.29
C GLY A 53 -20.07 -56.64 -1.58
N SER A 54 -20.55 -57.45 -2.51
CA SER A 54 -19.97 -57.54 -3.84
C SER A 54 -20.09 -56.15 -4.49
N ALA A 55 -19.01 -55.36 -4.41
CA ALA A 55 -18.89 -54.13 -5.17
C ALA A 55 -18.89 -54.54 -6.64
N SER A 56 -19.94 -54.16 -7.34
CA SER A 56 -20.09 -54.48 -8.75
C SER A 56 -18.98 -53.76 -9.51
N SER A 57 -18.37 -54.41 -10.50
CA SER A 57 -17.35 -53.79 -11.37
C SER A 57 -17.82 -52.47 -12.02
N LYS A 58 -19.12 -52.19 -12.01
CA LYS A 58 -19.73 -50.92 -12.43
C LYS A 58 -19.41 -49.74 -11.50
N ASP A 59 -19.20 -49.99 -10.21
CA ASP A 59 -18.93 -48.95 -9.21
C ASP A 59 -17.48 -48.42 -9.31
N PHE A 60 -16.55 -49.23 -9.83
CA PHE A 60 -15.14 -48.87 -10.01
C PHE A 60 -14.86 -48.05 -11.27
N LYS A 61 -15.79 -47.98 -12.23
CA LYS A 61 -15.57 -47.29 -13.52
C LYS A 61 -15.43 -45.77 -13.39
N ASN A 62 -16.00 -45.20 -12.32
CA ASN A 62 -15.93 -43.77 -12.03
C ASN A 62 -15.11 -43.47 -10.77
N ALA A 63 -14.53 -44.50 -10.13
CA ALA A 63 -13.75 -44.33 -8.90
C ALA A 63 -12.32 -43.86 -9.17
N PHE A 64 -11.83 -44.01 -10.39
CA PHE A 64 -10.46 -43.69 -10.77
C PHE A 64 -10.42 -42.57 -11.80
N VAL A 65 -9.62 -41.56 -11.49
CA VAL A 65 -9.30 -40.47 -12.39
C VAL A 65 -8.27 -40.99 -13.42
N PRO A 66 -8.46 -40.77 -14.72
CA PRO A 66 -7.45 -41.11 -15.73
C PRO A 66 -6.12 -40.42 -15.45
N ILE A 67 -5.00 -41.11 -15.71
CA ILE A 67 -3.64 -40.60 -15.49
C ILE A 67 -3.42 -39.27 -16.21
N GLU A 68 -3.93 -39.13 -17.43
CA GLU A 68 -3.86 -37.88 -18.22
C GLU A 68 -4.43 -36.65 -17.48
N GLN A 69 -5.49 -36.84 -16.67
CA GLN A 69 -6.06 -35.74 -15.88
C GLN A 69 -5.19 -35.41 -14.66
N PHE A 70 -4.54 -36.43 -14.08
CA PHE A 70 -3.59 -36.23 -12.99
C PHE A 70 -2.35 -35.49 -13.48
N ASP A 71 -1.80 -35.90 -14.63
CA ASP A 71 -0.64 -35.27 -15.26
C ASP A 71 -0.96 -33.81 -15.60
N ALA A 72 -2.12 -33.53 -16.21
CA ALA A 72 -2.56 -32.16 -16.51
C ALA A 72 -2.64 -31.27 -15.25
N VAL A 73 -3.19 -31.78 -14.15
CA VAL A 73 -3.25 -31.04 -12.87
C VAL A 73 -1.85 -30.83 -12.29
N SER A 74 -0.97 -31.81 -12.42
CA SER A 74 0.40 -31.71 -11.94
C SER A 74 1.20 -30.64 -12.70
N GLU A 75 1.04 -30.57 -14.03
CA GLU A 75 1.65 -29.55 -14.87
C GLU A 75 1.08 -28.16 -14.56
N GLU A 76 -0.24 -28.05 -14.41
CA GLU A 76 -0.89 -26.78 -14.03
C GLU A 76 -0.41 -26.30 -12.66
N LEU A 77 -0.25 -27.21 -11.69
CA LEU A 77 0.26 -26.88 -10.37
C LEU A 77 1.69 -26.33 -10.43
N VAL A 78 2.56 -26.96 -11.22
CA VAL A 78 3.94 -26.48 -11.43
C VAL A 78 3.95 -25.08 -12.06
N LEU A 79 3.09 -24.84 -13.05
CA LEU A 79 2.99 -23.52 -13.69
C LEU A 79 2.48 -22.44 -12.73
N LYS A 80 1.46 -22.76 -11.92
CA LYS A 80 0.93 -21.83 -10.91
C LYS A 80 1.93 -21.54 -9.81
N GLU A 81 2.67 -22.55 -9.35
CA GLU A 81 3.75 -22.37 -8.37
C GLU A 81 4.83 -21.44 -8.92
N LEU A 82 5.22 -21.59 -10.19
CA LEU A 82 6.17 -20.69 -10.83
C LEU A 82 5.64 -19.25 -10.92
N GLN A 83 4.39 -19.07 -11.36
CA GLN A 83 3.75 -17.76 -11.43
C GLN A 83 3.63 -17.10 -10.06
N PHE A 84 3.29 -17.87 -9.03
CA PHE A 84 3.21 -17.40 -7.65
C PHE A 84 4.56 -16.89 -7.15
N ASN A 85 5.64 -17.65 -7.41
CA ASN A 85 6.99 -17.25 -7.04
C ASN A 85 7.43 -15.95 -7.75
N VAL A 86 7.13 -15.81 -9.04
CA VAL A 86 7.39 -14.56 -9.78
C VAL A 86 6.60 -13.39 -9.16
N ALA A 87 5.31 -13.55 -8.96
CA ALA A 87 4.46 -12.50 -8.38
C ALA A 87 4.92 -12.10 -6.96
N GLN A 88 5.38 -13.07 -6.17
CA GLN A 88 5.97 -12.82 -4.86
C GLN A 88 7.25 -11.98 -4.97
N THR A 89 8.16 -12.31 -5.88
CA THR A 89 9.38 -11.52 -6.09
C THR A 89 9.09 -10.10 -6.56
N GLU A 90 8.13 -9.92 -7.48
CA GLU A 90 7.73 -8.59 -7.96
C GLU A 90 7.11 -7.74 -6.85
N ARG A 91 6.23 -8.33 -6.03
CA ARG A 91 5.63 -7.65 -4.88
C ARG A 91 6.70 -7.20 -3.89
N ASP A 92 7.69 -8.05 -3.61
CA ASP A 92 8.77 -7.72 -2.68
C ASP A 92 9.64 -6.58 -3.23
N GLN A 93 9.89 -6.54 -4.55
CA GLN A 93 10.57 -5.41 -5.20
C GLN A 93 9.74 -4.13 -5.14
N PHE A 94 8.44 -4.17 -5.42
CA PHE A 94 7.57 -3.00 -5.33
C PHE A 94 7.50 -2.44 -3.91
N LYS A 95 7.56 -3.31 -2.90
CA LYS A 95 7.61 -2.89 -1.50
C LYS A 95 8.90 -2.13 -1.20
N GLU A 96 10.04 -2.64 -1.68
CA GLU A 96 11.33 -1.97 -1.52
C GLU A 96 11.34 -0.58 -2.19
N ASP A 97 10.81 -0.49 -3.41
CA ASP A 97 10.74 0.78 -4.15
C ASP A 97 9.79 1.77 -3.47
N LEU A 98 8.68 1.29 -2.90
CA LEU A 98 7.76 2.11 -2.11
C LEU A 98 8.44 2.66 -0.85
N ASP A 99 9.21 1.84 -0.14
CA ASP A 99 9.93 2.26 1.07
C ASP A 99 10.98 3.34 0.74
N LYS A 100 11.71 3.19 -0.37
CA LYS A 100 12.67 4.22 -0.86
C LYS A 100 11.97 5.54 -1.20
N ALA A 101 10.83 5.47 -1.90
CA ALA A 101 10.07 6.67 -2.28
C ALA A 101 9.50 7.40 -1.04
N LEU A 102 9.05 6.65 -0.03
CA LEU A 102 8.60 7.21 1.24
C LEU A 102 9.74 7.93 1.98
N GLU A 103 10.93 7.33 1.99
CA GLU A 103 12.11 7.96 2.58
C GLU A 103 12.49 9.26 1.86
N GLU A 104 12.47 9.28 0.53
CA GLU A 104 12.74 10.49 -0.26
C GLU A 104 11.70 11.59 0.02
N ILE A 105 10.40 11.24 0.07
CA ILE A 105 9.34 12.19 0.44
C ILE A 105 9.57 12.76 1.84
N GLN A 106 9.98 11.93 2.80
CA GLN A 106 10.28 12.39 4.16
C GLN A 106 11.47 13.35 4.19
N GLN A 107 12.53 13.07 3.43
CA GLN A 107 13.69 13.96 3.30
C GLN A 107 13.30 15.31 2.67
N LEU A 108 12.51 15.29 1.59
CA LEU A 108 12.01 16.51 0.95
C LEU A 108 11.13 17.34 1.89
N GLN A 109 10.28 16.69 2.68
CA GLN A 109 9.45 17.36 3.67
C GLN A 109 10.30 18.05 4.74
N GLN A 110 11.36 17.39 5.24
CA GLN A 110 12.29 17.99 6.19
C GLN A 110 12.98 19.24 5.62
N VAL A 111 13.40 19.20 4.35
CA VAL A 111 13.97 20.37 3.65
C VAL A 111 12.94 21.48 3.53
N ILE A 112 11.71 21.18 3.13
CA ILE A 112 10.63 22.19 3.04
C ILE A 112 10.40 22.85 4.40
N ASP A 113 10.37 22.07 5.47
CA ASP A 113 10.15 22.58 6.83
C ASP A 113 11.33 23.45 7.30
N SER A 114 12.57 23.06 7.00
CA SER A 114 13.74 23.89 7.31
C SER A 114 13.68 25.23 6.56
N PHE A 115 13.38 25.22 5.25
CA PHE A 115 13.23 26.43 4.46
C PHE A 115 12.10 27.34 4.99
N LYS A 116 10.96 26.78 5.40
CA LYS A 116 9.86 27.55 6.01
C LYS A 116 10.28 28.17 7.34
N THR A 117 11.02 27.45 8.18
CA THR A 117 11.52 28.01 9.44
C THR A 117 12.54 29.12 9.21
N GLU A 118 13.42 28.98 8.21
CA GLU A 118 14.35 30.04 7.82
C GLU A 118 13.62 31.28 7.33
N GLN A 119 12.57 31.14 6.51
CA GLN A 119 11.75 32.27 6.07
C GLN A 119 11.00 32.97 7.21
N LYS A 120 10.58 32.24 8.24
CA LYS A 120 9.84 32.79 9.39
C LYS A 120 10.73 33.51 10.41
N ASN A 121 12.03 33.16 10.46
CA ASN A 121 13.03 33.81 11.32
C ASN A 121 13.71 35.02 10.68
N VAL A 122 13.36 35.37 9.44
CA VAL A 122 13.63 36.70 8.92
C VAL A 122 12.58 37.62 9.55
N GLU A 123 12.95 38.32 10.63
CA GLU A 123 12.19 39.50 11.08
C GLU A 123 11.89 40.38 9.86
N PRO A 124 10.74 41.06 9.78
CA PRO A 124 10.49 42.02 8.73
C PRO A 124 11.45 43.19 8.95
N VAL A 125 12.68 43.04 8.46
CA VAL A 125 13.48 44.18 8.06
C VAL A 125 12.57 44.89 7.09
N THR A 126 12.13 46.08 7.45
CA THR A 126 11.70 47.09 6.50
C THR A 126 12.89 47.33 5.58
N ALA A 127 13.13 46.40 4.67
CA ALA A 127 14.12 46.52 3.64
C ALA A 127 13.55 47.60 2.72
N GLU A 128 13.97 48.83 2.95
CA GLU A 128 14.06 49.82 1.88
C GLU A 128 14.75 49.08 0.74
N THR A 129 13.93 48.60 -0.19
CA THR A 129 14.42 47.80 -1.31
C THR A 129 15.23 48.79 -2.13
N ASP A 130 16.57 48.68 -2.12
CA ASP A 130 17.42 49.59 -2.86
C ASP A 130 17.27 49.33 -4.36
N TYR A 131 16.28 49.99 -4.95
CA TYR A 131 15.90 49.87 -6.35
C TYR A 131 17.03 50.33 -7.29
N ASN A 132 18.04 51.07 -6.80
CA ASN A 132 19.19 51.49 -7.60
C ASN A 132 20.07 50.31 -8.04
N SER A 133 20.09 49.23 -7.26
CA SER A 133 20.86 48.01 -7.57
C SER A 133 20.20 47.12 -8.64
N LEU A 134 18.92 47.35 -8.95
CA LEU A 134 18.13 46.49 -9.83
C LEU A 134 18.29 46.84 -11.31
N THR A 135 18.06 45.84 -12.16
CA THR A 135 18.00 46.01 -13.62
C THR A 135 16.60 46.48 -14.06
N THR A 136 16.50 47.13 -15.22
CA THR A 136 15.22 47.58 -15.78
C THR A 136 14.15 46.47 -15.85
N PRO A 137 14.47 45.22 -16.28
CA PRO A 137 13.49 44.13 -16.29
C PRO A 137 13.02 43.72 -14.89
N GLN A 138 13.89 43.79 -13.88
CA GLN A 138 13.53 43.49 -12.49
C GLN A 138 12.61 44.57 -11.93
N LEU A 139 12.90 45.85 -12.19
CA LEU A 139 12.06 46.98 -11.76
C LEU A 139 10.65 46.90 -12.36
N GLN A 140 10.55 46.55 -13.65
CA GLN A 140 9.26 46.33 -14.31
C GLN A 140 8.46 45.20 -13.66
N LYS A 141 9.11 44.08 -13.35
CA LYS A 141 8.46 42.96 -12.64
C LYS A 141 7.92 43.37 -11.27
N PHE A 142 8.66 44.16 -10.50
CA PHE A 142 8.19 44.70 -9.22
C PHE A 142 7.00 45.66 -9.39
N LEU A 143 6.98 46.47 -10.45
CA LEU A 143 5.86 47.35 -10.77
C LEU A 143 4.62 46.53 -11.15
N ASP A 144 4.77 45.47 -11.94
CA ASP A 144 3.68 44.54 -12.28
C ASP A 144 3.12 43.84 -11.03
N GLU A 145 4.00 43.34 -10.15
CA GLU A 145 3.61 42.71 -8.87
C GLU A 145 2.87 43.68 -7.94
N LYS A 146 3.22 44.97 -7.98
CA LYS A 146 2.54 46.03 -7.22
C LYS A 146 1.33 46.65 -7.95
N GLY A 147 1.04 46.24 -9.19
CA GLY A 147 -0.04 46.79 -10.00
C GLY A 147 0.16 48.25 -10.44
N ILE A 148 1.40 48.73 -10.50
CA ILE A 148 1.76 50.10 -10.88
C ILE A 148 2.01 50.14 -12.40
N THR A 149 1.27 50.99 -13.09
CA THR A 149 1.43 51.17 -14.55
C THR A 149 2.70 51.95 -14.88
N TYR A 150 3.45 51.49 -15.87
CA TYR A 150 4.63 52.17 -16.42
C TYR A 150 4.61 52.16 -17.96
N LEU A 151 5.38 53.04 -18.59
CA LEU A 151 5.54 53.09 -20.04
C LEU A 151 6.78 52.30 -20.47
N LYS A 152 6.72 51.63 -21.63
CA LYS A 152 7.87 50.91 -22.20
C LYS A 152 9.10 51.78 -22.47
N ARG A 153 8.92 53.10 -22.55
CA ARG A 153 10.00 54.08 -22.77
C ARG A 153 10.52 54.70 -21.48
N ASP A 154 9.95 54.35 -20.32
CA ASP A 154 10.43 54.84 -19.05
C ASP A 154 11.86 54.35 -18.80
N ASN A 155 12.71 55.26 -18.36
CA ASN A 155 14.08 54.96 -18.01
C ASN A 155 14.14 54.38 -16.59
N LYS A 156 15.31 53.87 -16.21
CA LYS A 156 15.53 53.25 -14.91
C LYS A 156 15.12 54.18 -13.74
N ASP A 157 15.46 55.46 -13.82
CA ASP A 157 15.18 56.44 -12.77
C ASP A 157 13.66 56.67 -12.56
N THR A 158 12.88 56.71 -13.65
CA THR A 158 11.41 56.82 -13.57
C THR A 158 10.81 55.57 -12.92
N LEU A 159 11.28 54.38 -13.28
CA LEU A 159 10.79 53.13 -12.69
C LEU A 159 11.11 53.04 -11.19
N ILE A 160 12.29 53.49 -10.77
CA ILE A 160 12.68 53.60 -9.35
C ILE A 160 11.75 54.58 -8.62
N SER A 161 11.54 55.77 -9.18
CA SER A 161 10.69 56.80 -8.58
C SER A 161 9.24 56.32 -8.38
N LEU A 162 8.71 55.52 -9.32
CA LEU A 162 7.38 54.93 -9.20
C LEU A 162 7.29 53.93 -8.04
N LEU A 163 8.33 53.11 -7.86
CA LEU A 163 8.40 52.13 -6.77
C LEU A 163 8.58 52.78 -5.39
N GLU A 164 9.34 53.87 -5.31
CA GLU A 164 9.53 54.65 -4.08
C GLU A 164 8.26 55.42 -3.68
N ASN A 165 7.54 55.99 -4.65
CA ASN A 165 6.31 56.74 -4.38
C ASN A 165 5.12 55.84 -4.03
N ALA A 166 5.07 54.62 -4.55
CA ALA A 166 4.01 53.66 -4.25
C ALA A 166 4.18 52.93 -2.90
N GLY A 167 5.32 53.11 -2.22
CA GLY A 167 5.61 52.55 -0.90
C GLY A 167 5.23 53.45 0.28
N LYS A 168 4.67 54.64 0.04
CA LYS A 168 4.16 55.58 1.05
C LYS A 168 2.63 55.55 1.11
#